data_AF-A0A401P540-F1
#
_entry.id   AF-A0A401P540-F1
#
_cell.length_a   1.000
_cell.length_b   1.000
_cell.length_c   1.000
_cell.angle_alpha   90.00
_cell.angle_beta   90.00
_cell.angle_gamma   90.00
#
_symmetry.space_group_name_H-M   'P 1'
#
loop_
_entity.id
_entity.type
_entity.pdbx_description
1 polymer ?
#
loop_
_entity_poly.entity_id
_entity_poly.type
_entity_poly.pdbx_seq_one_letter_code
_entity_poly.pdbx_strand_id
1 'polypeptide(L)'
;MDHLYREEIMDAKMKGVFKEIYTAYSREPDNKKVYVQDIIQNQLPDELYHILNSMNGHLYICGDVTMAQDVAKTVQEIIANQGDMSFNDAATYIAKLKDENRYHEDIFGVTLRTREITTKIRSTSLKNWQGTKSMISSD
;
A
#
# COMPACT_ATOMS: atom_id res chain seq x y z
N MET A 1 4.96 -0.63 22.70
CA MET A 1 4.35 -0.81 21.37
C MET A 1 3.72 0.51 21.00
N ASP A 2 4.07 1.06 19.85
CA ASP A 2 3.60 2.38 19.46
C ASP A 2 2.18 2.23 18.89
N HIS A 3 1.17 2.69 19.63
CA HIS A 3 -0.22 2.73 19.19
C HIS A 3 -0.74 4.15 19.40
N LEU A 4 -0.36 5.02 18.46
CA LEU A 4 -0.72 6.43 18.51
C LEU A 4 -2.24 6.59 18.40
N TYR A 5 -2.78 7.51 19.21
CA TYR A 5 -4.20 7.89 19.23
C TYR A 5 -5.19 6.74 19.50
N ARG A 6 -4.76 5.71 20.23
CA ARG A 6 -5.59 4.53 20.49
C ARG A 6 -6.94 4.90 21.12
N GLU A 7 -6.94 5.77 22.12
CA GLU A 7 -8.16 6.11 22.86
C GLU A 7 -9.12 6.95 22.01
N GLU A 8 -8.58 7.92 21.28
CA GLU A 8 -9.33 8.81 20.40
C GLU A 8 -9.96 8.05 19.22
N ILE A 9 -9.22 7.10 18.64
CA ILE A 9 -9.72 6.22 17.58
C ILE A 9 -10.84 5.32 18.12
N MET A 10 -10.71 4.77 19.33
CA MET A 10 -11.75 3.94 19.94
C MET A 10 -13.00 4.74 20.32
N ASP A 11 -12.84 5.96 20.83
CA ASP A 11 -13.94 6.90 21.08
C ASP A 11 -14.67 7.26 19.77
N ALA A 12 -13.93 7.52 18.68
CA ALA A 12 -14.52 7.77 17.37
C ALA A 12 -15.32 6.55 16.84
N LYS A 13 -14.84 5.32 17.06
CA LYS A 13 -15.60 4.10 16.74
C LYS A 13 -16.86 3.98 17.59
N MET A 14 -16.77 4.24 18.89
CA MET A 14 -17.95 4.24 19.77
C MET A 14 -19.01 5.26 19.36
N LYS A 15 -18.58 6.40 18.78
CA LYS A 15 -19.46 7.43 18.21
C LYS A 15 -19.97 7.10 16.80
N GLY A 16 -19.59 5.96 16.22
CA GLY A 16 -20.03 5.53 14.91
C GLY A 16 -19.33 6.21 13.72
N VAL A 17 -18.22 6.93 13.95
CA VAL A 17 -17.43 7.56 12.87
C VAL A 17 -16.72 6.49 12.05
N PHE A 18 -16.12 5.51 12.72
CA PHE A 18 -15.51 4.34 12.10
C PHE A 18 -16.44 3.14 12.22
N LYS A 19 -16.73 2.48 11.08
CA LYS A 19 -17.41 1.18 11.07
C LYS A 19 -16.51 0.11 11.69
N GLU A 20 -15.29 -0.03 11.18
CA GLU A 20 -14.28 -0.95 11.69
C GLU A 20 -12.91 -0.28 11.82
N ILE A 21 -12.05 -0.87 12.66
CA ILE A 21 -10.67 -0.44 12.88
C ILE A 21 -9.78 -1.67 12.79
N TYR A 22 -8.72 -1.57 11.98
CA TYR A 22 -7.70 -2.59 11.86
C TYR A 22 -6.34 -2.02 12.23
N THR A 23 -5.54 -2.79 12.96
CA THR A 23 -4.20 -2.38 13.38
C THR A 23 -3.20 -3.47 13.04
N ALA A 24 -2.15 -3.12 12.30
CA ALA A 24 -1.06 -4.02 11.95
C ALA A 24 0.13 -3.81 12.88
N TYR A 25 0.53 -4.85 13.61
CA TYR A 25 1.71 -4.79 14.46
C TYR A 25 2.88 -5.53 13.83
N SER A 26 3.95 -4.78 13.56
CA SER A 26 5.13 -5.32 12.88
C SER A 26 6.20 -5.87 13.83
N ARG A 27 6.03 -5.67 15.15
CA ARG A 27 7.01 -5.99 16.21
C ARG A 27 6.35 -6.47 17.51
N GLU A 28 5.15 -7.03 17.43
CA GLU A 28 4.51 -7.60 18.60
C GLU A 28 5.27 -8.86 19.04
N PRO A 29 5.65 -8.98 20.34
CA PRO A 29 6.32 -10.18 20.83
C PRO A 29 5.52 -11.44 20.52
N ASP A 30 6.23 -12.52 20.17
CA ASP A 30 5.67 -13.85 19.90
C ASP A 30 4.66 -13.93 18.73
N ASN A 31 4.49 -12.83 17.99
CA ASN A 31 3.60 -12.74 16.85
C ASN A 31 4.37 -12.54 15.54
N LYS A 32 3.75 -12.98 14.44
CA LYS A 32 4.31 -12.72 13.10
C LYS A 32 4.26 -11.22 12.82
N LYS A 33 5.25 -10.74 12.07
CA LYS A 33 5.27 -9.38 11.57
C LYS A 33 4.10 -9.17 10.60
N VAL A 34 3.25 -8.18 10.88
CA VAL A 34 2.13 -7.80 10.02
C VAL A 34 2.26 -6.33 9.61
N TYR A 35 1.98 -6.03 8.35
CA TYR A 35 1.83 -4.68 7.81
C TYR A 35 0.40 -4.42 7.32
N VAL A 36 0.11 -3.17 6.97
CA VAL A 36 -1.24 -2.75 6.53
C VAL A 36 -1.68 -3.46 5.24
N GLN A 37 -0.77 -3.68 4.28
CA GLN A 37 -1.06 -4.43 3.07
C GLN A 37 -1.42 -5.90 3.35
N ASP A 38 -0.84 -6.51 4.40
CA ASP A 38 -1.18 -7.87 4.80
C ASP A 38 -2.61 -7.95 5.34
N ILE A 39 -3.06 -6.94 6.09
CA ILE A 39 -4.45 -6.86 6.56
C ILE A 39 -5.39 -6.67 5.36
N ILE A 40 -5.07 -5.73 4.47
CA ILE A 40 -5.92 -5.42 3.30
C ILE A 40 -6.09 -6.67 2.45
N GLN A 41 -5.00 -7.38 2.14
CA GLN A 41 -5.03 -8.60 1.33
C GLN A 41 -5.79 -9.76 1.99
N ASN A 42 -5.58 -9.97 3.29
CA ASN A 42 -6.08 -11.18 3.97
C ASN A 42 -7.46 -11.01 4.61
N GLN A 43 -7.88 -9.78 4.91
CA GLN A 43 -9.10 -9.51 5.66
C GLN A 43 -10.12 -8.65 4.90
N LEU A 44 -9.67 -7.80 3.97
CA LEU A 44 -10.51 -6.77 3.34
C LEU A 44 -10.67 -6.85 1.81
N PRO A 45 -10.33 -7.94 1.08
CA PRO A 45 -10.31 -7.88 -0.38
C PRO A 45 -11.71 -7.61 -0.98
N ASP A 46 -12.75 -8.28 -0.45
CA ASP A 46 -14.13 -8.14 -0.94
C ASP A 46 -14.70 -6.76 -0.59
N GLU A 47 -14.50 -6.30 0.65
CA GLU A 47 -14.99 -5.00 1.12
C GLU A 47 -14.33 -3.85 0.36
N LEU A 48 -13.00 -3.91 0.17
CA LEU A 48 -12.27 -2.92 -0.62
C LEU A 48 -12.83 -2.82 -2.04
N TYR A 49 -12.96 -3.95 -2.73
CA TYR A 49 -13.48 -3.95 -4.09
C TYR A 49 -14.92 -3.45 -4.14
N HIS A 50 -15.78 -3.89 -3.22
CA HIS A 50 -17.18 -3.46 -3.15
C HIS A 50 -17.30 -1.94 -2.94
N ILE A 51 -16.53 -1.36 -2.02
CA ILE A 51 -16.53 0.08 -1.74
C ILE A 51 -16.12 0.86 -2.99
N LEU A 52 -15.04 0.45 -3.65
CA LEU A 52 -14.50 1.16 -4.81
C LEU A 52 -15.37 1.02 -6.06
N ASN A 53 -15.88 -0.20 -6.32
CA ASN A 53 -16.61 -0.54 -7.55
C ASN A 53 -18.11 -0.26 -7.46
N SER A 54 -18.74 -0.49 -6.32
CA SER A 54 -20.21 -0.47 -6.20
C SER A 54 -20.74 0.73 -5.41
N MET A 55 -19.99 1.21 -4.41
CA MET A 55 -20.47 2.26 -3.50
C MET A 55 -19.96 3.66 -3.85
N ASN A 56 -19.21 3.80 -4.94
CA ASN A 56 -18.51 5.03 -5.32
C ASN A 56 -17.63 5.58 -4.17
N GLY A 57 -17.07 4.69 -3.36
CA GLY A 57 -16.26 5.04 -2.20
C GLY A 57 -14.88 5.57 -2.56
N HIS A 58 -14.17 6.02 -1.53
CA HIS A 58 -12.86 6.65 -1.64
C HIS A 58 -11.81 5.83 -0.86
N LEU A 59 -10.57 5.81 -1.38
CA LEU A 59 -9.40 5.22 -0.72
C LEU A 59 -8.37 6.31 -0.43
N TYR A 60 -7.84 6.33 0.79
CA TYR A 60 -6.80 7.24 1.23
C TYR A 60 -5.59 6.46 1.74
N ILE A 61 -4.42 6.75 1.19
CA ILE A 61 -3.13 6.15 1.57
C ILE A 61 -2.19 7.28 1.98
N CYS A 62 -1.70 7.24 3.22
CA CYS A 62 -0.86 8.30 3.77
C CYS A 62 0.38 7.73 4.46
N GLY A 63 1.57 8.28 4.18
CA GLY A 63 2.79 7.97 4.91
C GLY A 63 4.02 7.73 4.03
N ASP A 64 4.82 6.72 4.40
CA ASP A 64 6.07 6.40 3.71
C ASP A 64 5.86 5.94 2.26
N VAL A 65 6.75 6.36 1.36
CA VAL A 65 6.68 6.02 -0.07
C VAL A 65 6.70 4.51 -0.34
N THR A 66 7.46 3.75 0.44
CA THR A 66 7.55 2.29 0.23
C THR A 66 6.33 1.57 0.78
N MET A 67 5.75 2.07 1.87
CA MET A 67 4.46 1.59 2.36
C MET A 67 3.36 1.88 1.33
N ALA A 68 3.30 3.09 0.78
CA ALA A 68 2.31 3.47 -0.22
C ALA A 68 2.43 2.61 -1.49
N GLN A 69 3.65 2.32 -1.95
CA GLN A 69 3.89 1.42 -3.08
C GLN A 69 3.42 -0.01 -2.82
N ASP A 70 3.72 -0.56 -1.64
CA ASP A 70 3.29 -1.90 -1.27
C ASP A 70 1.75 -1.99 -1.20
N VAL A 71 1.10 -0.99 -0.60
CA VAL A 71 -0.37 -0.92 -0.54
C VAL A 71 -0.98 -0.78 -1.94
N ALA A 72 -0.45 0.11 -2.79
CA ALA A 72 -0.97 0.31 -4.14
C ALA A 72 -0.91 -0.97 -4.97
N LYS A 73 0.19 -1.73 -4.86
CA LYS A 73 0.32 -3.03 -5.52
C LYS A 73 -0.73 -4.02 -5.02
N THR A 74 -0.91 -4.13 -3.70
CA THR A 74 -1.93 -5.02 -3.10
C THR A 74 -3.34 -4.64 -3.53
N VAL A 75 -3.67 -3.34 -3.56
CA VAL A 75 -4.97 -2.87 -4.03
C VAL A 75 -5.21 -3.25 -5.50
N GLN A 76 -4.19 -3.13 -6.35
CA GLN A 76 -4.27 -3.54 -7.75
C GLN A 76 -4.47 -5.05 -7.90
N GLU A 77 -3.77 -5.87 -7.12
CA GLU A 77 -3.95 -7.33 -7.09
C GLU A 77 -5.39 -7.70 -6.68
N ILE A 78 -5.93 -7.03 -5.66
CA ILE A 78 -7.31 -7.25 -5.21
C ILE A 78 -8.31 -6.85 -6.30
N ILE A 79 -8.16 -5.69 -6.93
CA ILE A 79 -9.06 -5.24 -8.00
C ILE A 79 -9.01 -6.20 -9.19
N ALA A 80 -7.82 -6.66 -9.58
CA ALA A 80 -7.67 -7.65 -10.64
C ALA A 80 -8.42 -8.96 -10.32
N ASN A 81 -8.21 -9.50 -9.11
CA ASN A 81 -8.81 -10.76 -8.70
C ASN A 81 -10.32 -10.67 -8.51
N GLN A 82 -10.81 -9.64 -7.81
CA GLN A 82 -12.22 -9.49 -7.48
C GLN A 82 -13.07 -8.99 -8.65
N GLY A 83 -12.45 -8.26 -9.57
CA GLY A 83 -13.10 -7.78 -10.78
C GLY A 83 -12.95 -8.67 -12.00
N ASP A 84 -12.33 -9.85 -11.85
CA ASP A 84 -12.02 -10.79 -12.94
C ASP A 84 -11.40 -10.09 -14.16
N MET A 85 -10.37 -9.27 -13.89
CA MET A 85 -9.71 -8.45 -14.91
C MET A 85 -8.19 -8.64 -14.87
N SER A 86 -7.53 -8.33 -15.98
CA SER A 86 -6.07 -8.43 -16.02
C SER A 86 -5.43 -7.43 -15.07
N PHE A 87 -4.19 -7.71 -14.65
CA PHE A 87 -3.43 -6.77 -13.82
C PHE A 87 -3.29 -5.38 -14.47
N ASN A 88 -3.19 -5.32 -15.80
CA ASN A 88 -3.10 -4.06 -16.54
C ASN A 88 -4.44 -3.30 -16.57
N ASP A 89 -5.56 -4.02 -16.70
CA ASP A 89 -6.89 -3.42 -16.63
C ASP A 89 -7.18 -2.87 -15.24
N ALA A 90 -6.74 -3.58 -14.19
CA ALA A 90 -6.80 -3.08 -12.81
C ALA A 90 -5.98 -1.78 -12.62
N ALA A 91 -4.81 -1.67 -13.25
CA ALA A 91 -4.05 -0.41 -13.26
C ALA A 91 -4.83 0.73 -13.94
N THR A 92 -5.46 0.43 -15.08
CA THR A 92 -6.29 1.41 -15.81
C THR A 92 -7.50 1.84 -14.97
N TYR A 93 -8.11 0.89 -14.26
CA TYR A 93 -9.21 1.16 -13.34
C TYR A 93 -8.77 2.07 -12.18
N ILE A 94 -7.62 1.80 -11.56
CA ILE A 94 -7.06 2.67 -10.51
C ILE A 94 -6.75 4.07 -11.06
N ALA A 95 -6.21 4.18 -12.28
CA ALA A 95 -5.96 5.48 -12.91
C ALA A 95 -7.27 6.28 -13.05
N LYS A 96 -8.35 5.62 -13.49
CA LYS A 96 -9.69 6.24 -13.52
C LYS A 96 -10.15 6.69 -12.13
N LEU A 97 -9.93 5.90 -11.08
CA LEU A 97 -10.26 6.33 -9.70
C LEU A 97 -9.48 7.57 -9.27
N LYS A 98 -8.21 7.71 -9.69
CA LYS A 98 -7.40 8.91 -9.44
C LYS A 98 -7.97 10.12 -10.18
N ASP A 99 -8.33 9.96 -11.46
CA ASP A 99 -8.95 11.02 -12.27
C ASP A 99 -10.31 11.46 -11.72
N GLU A 100 -11.08 10.52 -11.15
CA GLU A 100 -12.35 10.78 -10.46
C GLU A 100 -12.17 11.35 -9.04
N ASN A 101 -10.94 11.58 -8.59
CA ASN A 101 -10.62 12.05 -7.24
C ASN A 101 -11.16 11.13 -6.12
N ARG A 102 -11.11 9.81 -6.34
CA ARG A 102 -11.54 8.77 -5.40
C ARG A 102 -10.39 7.91 -4.85
N TYR A 103 -9.20 8.02 -5.42
CA TYR A 103 -8.00 7.36 -4.95
C TYR A 103 -6.93 8.41 -4.60
N HIS A 104 -6.57 8.49 -3.32
CA HIS A 104 -5.76 9.57 -2.74
C HIS A 104 -4.46 9.02 -2.15
N GLU A 105 -3.33 9.64 -2.49
CA GLU A 105 -2.01 9.29 -1.96
C GLU A 105 -1.34 10.56 -1.39
N ASP A 106 -1.01 10.54 -0.09
CA ASP A 106 -0.22 11.58 0.58
C ASP A 106 1.10 10.98 1.08
N ILE A 107 2.18 11.25 0.34
CA ILE A 107 3.46 10.53 0.47
C ILE A 107 4.54 11.45 1.05
N PHE A 108 5.13 11.04 2.17
CA PHE A 108 6.13 11.82 2.92
C PHE A 108 7.57 11.58 2.46
N GLY A 109 7.79 10.75 1.43
CA GLY A 109 9.10 10.30 0.98
C GLY A 109 9.60 9.07 1.77
N VAL A 110 10.92 8.91 1.87
CA VAL A 110 11.56 7.76 2.55
C VAL A 110 11.75 8.07 4.04
N THR A 111 10.77 7.68 4.85
CA THR A 111 10.67 7.92 6.29
C THR A 111 10.77 6.64 7.12
N LEU A 112 10.48 5.47 6.54
CA LEU A 112 10.59 4.17 7.19
C LEU A 112 11.81 3.42 6.66
N ARG A 113 12.48 2.66 7.53
CA ARG A 113 13.64 1.81 7.18
C ARG A 113 14.68 2.52 6.30
N THR A 114 14.88 3.83 6.51
CA THR A 114 15.61 4.72 5.59
C THR A 114 16.99 4.19 5.20
N ARG A 115 17.77 3.68 6.17
CA ARG A 115 19.11 3.12 5.90
C ARG A 115 19.03 1.89 4.99
N GLU A 116 18.14 0.96 5.27
CA GLU A 116 17.97 -0.27 4.48
C GLU A 116 17.53 0.07 3.05
N ILE A 117 16.52 0.92 2.93
CA ILE A 117 15.93 1.31 1.64
C ILE A 117 16.94 2.09 0.80
N THR A 118 17.57 3.13 1.35
CA THR A 118 18.56 3.93 0.61
C THR A 118 19.79 3.10 0.21
N THR A 119 20.21 2.15 1.04
CA THR A 119 21.30 1.22 0.68
C THR A 119 20.88 0.30 -0.45
N LYS A 120 19.67 -0.26 -0.39
CA LYS A 120 19.11 -1.11 -1.44
C LYS A 120 19.02 -0.37 -2.77
N ILE A 121 18.45 0.84 -2.78
CA ILE A 121 18.34 1.69 -3.97
C ILE A 121 19.72 1.91 -4.60
N ARG A 122 20.71 2.36 -3.81
CA ARG A 122 22.09 2.56 -4.29
C ARG A 122 22.68 1.28 -4.89
N SER A 123 22.50 0.14 -4.23
CA SER A 123 23.02 -1.14 -4.71
C SER A 123 22.37 -1.58 -6.03
N THR A 124 21.06 -1.36 -6.19
CA THR A 124 20.31 -1.69 -7.41
C THR A 124 20.76 -0.79 -8.56
N SER A 125 20.89 0.51 -8.33
CA SER A 125 21.37 1.46 -9.34
C SER A 125 22.79 1.11 -9.82
N LEU A 126 23.69 0.76 -8.90
CA LEU A 126 25.05 0.33 -9.25
C LEU A 126 25.06 -0.95 -10.09
N LYS A 127 24.24 -1.95 -9.72
CA LYS A 127 24.11 -3.19 -10.50
C LYS A 127 23.57 -2.93 -11.91
N ASN A 128 22.53 -2.12 -12.02
CA ASN A 128 21.94 -1.76 -13.31
C ASN A 128 22.97 -1.03 -14.19
N TRP A 129 23.70 -0.06 -13.63
CA TRP A 129 24.77 0.65 -14.33
C TRP A 129 25.88 -0.28 -14.83
N GLN A 130 26.32 -1.22 -14.00
CA GLN A 130 27.31 -2.22 -14.39
C GLN A 130 26.80 -3.12 -15.53
N GLY A 131 25.55 -3.57 -15.44
CA GLY A 131 24.89 -4.35 -16.49
C GLY A 131 24.80 -3.60 -17.83
N THR A 132 24.39 -2.33 -17.79
CA THR A 132 24.35 -1.47 -18.98
C THR A 132 25.75 -1.26 -19.56
N LYS A 133 26.76 -1.01 -18.72
CA LYS A 133 28.15 -0.86 -19.17
C LYS A 133 28.68 -2.13 -19.84
N SER A 134 28.36 -3.32 -19.30
CA SER A 134 28.76 -4.58 -19.92
C SER A 134 28.08 -4.83 -21.27
N MET A 135 26.81 -4.45 -21.43
CA MET A 135 26.11 -4.57 -22.72
C MET A 135 26.75 -3.66 -23.78
N ILE A 136 27.06 -2.41 -23.44
CA ILE A 136 27.67 -1.45 -24.38
C ILE A 136 29.11 -1.83 -24.76
N SER A 137 29.84 -2.52 -23.89
CA SER A 137 31.22 -2.95 -24.19
C SER A 137 31.33 -4.29 -24.91
N SER A 138 30.20 -4.94 -25.23
CA SER A 138 30.14 -6.24 -25.93
C SER A 138 29.83 -6.12 -27.42
N ASP A 139 29.58 -4.91 -27.91
CA ASP A 139 29.37 -4.52 -29.31
C ASP A 139 30.63 -3.81 -29.86
#